data_AF-A0A524M774-F1
#
_entry.id   AF-A0A524M774-F1
#
_cell.length_a   1.000
_cell.length_b   1.000
_cell.length_c   1.000
_cell.angle_alpha   90.00
_cell.angle_beta   90.00
_cell.angle_gamma   90.00
#
_symmetry.space_group_name_H-M   'P 1'
#
loop_
_entity.id
_entity.type
_entity.pdbx_description
1 polymer ?
#
loop_
_entity_poly.entity_id
_entity_poly.type
_entity_poly.pdbx_seq_one_letter_code
_entity_poly.pdbx_strand_id
1 'polypeptide(L)'
;MEKQKLALVFSVITILLVSSTVVIFFFGITDEDSINFYVFGDSQGYQGGVEQIVAAANLHRPDFIIHCGDLTPFGQENQYQAVKAALDQSIVPVYTTIGNHDIKDSGGVLYEEYFGTSRYSFDLGRAHFTVFNTSSGDISSQEFSWLEQDLSQTQAEFRFVFTHIPSFDPRTGENHTLFNSTTSIQLMSLFETYEVDVVFAGHIHMYNQTVVNGVRYVITGGAGASLYANEDSRGIFHYMNVTLNERGITIEPVLLDTPSLPRDTVAVRGLVEDVTLSLDDLLQMEVVSGYSSFQNQYDNWRGHGTYTGIAISELIELVGGMGINDTLVVRSFDGYSQEFSYSNIYPNTTWVEIQGPMVLSYAYNDTSILDWADGMRLVMIPIDGGFSNTDANQTSEFGDVISAGALWVRFVSVIEVISG
;
A
#
# COMPACT_ATOMS: atom_id res chain seq x y z
N MET A 1 -37.95 -27.24 30.44
CA MET A 1 -37.90 -26.28 31.56
C MET A 1 -36.50 -26.33 32.12
N GLU A 2 -35.60 -25.59 31.46
CA GLU A 2 -34.15 -25.61 31.70
C GLU A 2 -33.79 -24.93 33.01
N LYS A 3 -32.85 -25.53 33.74
CA LYS A 3 -32.24 -24.94 34.93
C LYS A 3 -31.15 -23.97 34.47
N GLN A 4 -31.41 -22.67 34.58
CA GLN A 4 -30.39 -21.64 34.52
C GLN A 4 -29.34 -21.89 35.60
N LYS A 5 -28.10 -22.20 35.20
CA LYS A 5 -26.93 -22.16 36.09
C LYS A 5 -26.43 -20.71 36.09
N LEU A 6 -26.69 -20.02 37.19
CA LEU A 6 -26.07 -18.73 37.52
C LEU A 6 -24.60 -19.01 37.90
N ALA A 7 -23.66 -18.71 37.01
CA ALA A 7 -22.24 -18.76 37.34
C ALA A 7 -21.86 -17.49 38.11
N LEU A 8 -21.60 -17.64 39.40
CA LEU A 8 -21.11 -16.56 40.26
C LEU A 8 -19.60 -16.39 39.97
N VAL A 9 -19.21 -15.25 39.42
CA VAL A 9 -17.80 -14.90 39.18
C VAL A 9 -17.16 -14.50 40.50
N PHE A 10 -16.22 -15.29 41.00
CA PHE A 10 -15.33 -14.89 42.09
C PHE A 10 -14.02 -14.38 41.50
N SER A 11 -13.78 -13.07 41.54
CA SER A 11 -12.46 -12.49 41.33
C SER A 11 -11.65 -12.65 42.61
N VAL A 12 -10.59 -13.46 42.58
CA VAL A 12 -9.65 -13.60 43.71
C VAL A 12 -8.64 -12.46 43.61
N ILE A 13 -8.78 -11.44 44.47
CA ILE A 13 -7.82 -10.35 44.59
C ILE A 13 -6.77 -10.76 45.63
N THR A 14 -5.57 -11.10 45.19
CA THR A 14 -4.42 -11.31 46.08
C THR A 14 -3.64 -10.01 46.19
N ILE A 15 -3.76 -9.32 47.33
CA ILE A 15 -3.00 -8.09 47.61
C ILE A 15 -1.72 -8.48 48.36
N LEU A 16 -0.57 -8.44 47.69
CA LEU A 16 0.73 -8.45 48.37
C LEU A 16 1.17 -6.99 48.59
N LEU A 17 1.16 -6.54 49.84
CA LEU A 17 1.67 -5.23 50.24
C LEU A 17 3.20 -5.29 50.40
N VAL A 18 3.92 -4.92 49.35
CA VAL A 18 5.35 -4.60 49.43
C VAL A 18 5.54 -3.20 48.84
N SER A 19 5.73 -2.20 49.72
CA SER A 19 6.08 -0.80 49.46
C SER A 19 5.30 -0.03 48.38
N SER A 20 4.45 0.91 48.82
CA SER A 20 3.92 2.13 48.14
C SER A 20 3.45 2.11 46.67
N THR A 21 3.45 0.98 45.97
CA THR A 21 2.93 0.84 44.61
C THR A 21 1.94 -0.30 44.61
N VAL A 22 0.66 0.02 44.40
CA VAL A 22 -0.39 -0.99 44.25
C VAL A 22 -0.20 -1.62 42.87
N VAL A 23 0.39 -2.81 42.83
CA VAL A 23 0.44 -3.63 41.61
C VAL A 23 -0.80 -4.53 41.61
N ILE A 24 -1.78 -4.20 40.77
CA ILE A 24 -2.95 -5.05 40.54
C ILE A 24 -2.59 -6.02 39.42
N PHE A 25 -2.41 -7.29 39.75
CA PHE A 25 -2.31 -8.36 38.75
C PHE A 25 -3.71 -8.78 38.31
N PHE A 26 -4.10 -8.44 37.08
CA PHE A 26 -5.22 -9.09 36.40
C PHE A 26 -4.72 -10.43 35.85
N PHE A 27 -5.09 -11.53 36.50
CA PHE A 27 -5.05 -12.84 35.86
C PHE A 27 -6.31 -12.97 35.01
N GLY A 28 -6.23 -12.56 33.74
CA GLY A 28 -7.21 -12.98 32.76
C GLY A 28 -7.13 -14.50 32.62
N ILE A 29 -8.29 -15.17 32.73
CA ILE A 29 -8.41 -16.55 32.27
C ILE A 29 -8.24 -16.47 30.76
N THR A 30 -7.06 -16.84 30.26
CA THR A 30 -6.86 -17.08 28.82
C THR A 30 -7.71 -18.28 28.46
N ASP A 31 -8.64 -18.10 27.55
CA ASP A 31 -9.38 -19.20 26.94
C ASP A 31 -8.33 -20.01 26.16
N GLU A 32 -7.97 -21.21 26.63
CA GLU A 32 -6.86 -22.00 26.05
C GLU A 32 -7.08 -22.37 24.57
N ASP A 33 -8.30 -22.16 24.06
CA ASP A 33 -8.72 -22.41 22.68
C ASP A 33 -8.85 -21.13 21.81
N SER A 34 -8.56 -19.94 22.33
CA SER A 34 -8.66 -18.71 21.52
C SER A 34 -7.45 -18.49 20.63
N ILE A 35 -7.68 -18.11 19.38
CA ILE A 35 -6.63 -17.68 18.44
C ILE A 35 -6.80 -16.19 18.17
N ASN A 36 -5.73 -15.42 18.32
CA ASN A 36 -5.67 -14.00 18.02
C ASN A 36 -4.58 -13.71 16.99
N PHE A 37 -4.89 -13.01 15.91
CA PHE A 37 -3.91 -12.65 14.90
C PHE A 37 -4.22 -11.32 14.25
N TYR A 38 -3.18 -10.64 13.77
CA TYR A 38 -3.31 -9.37 13.06
C TYR A 38 -3.17 -9.56 11.56
N VAL A 39 -4.04 -8.93 10.78
CA VAL A 39 -4.00 -8.96 9.30
C VAL A 39 -3.88 -7.54 8.78
N PHE A 40 -2.99 -7.29 7.84
CA PHE A 40 -2.76 -5.97 7.26
C PHE A 40 -2.18 -6.12 5.85
N GLY A 41 -2.22 -5.09 5.02
CA GLY A 41 -1.72 -5.16 3.64
C GLY A 41 -1.50 -3.76 3.05
N ASP A 42 -0.87 -3.72 1.88
CA ASP A 42 -0.62 -2.49 1.12
C ASP A 42 0.19 -1.46 1.95
N SER A 43 1.37 -1.88 2.44
CA SER A 43 2.33 -0.95 3.05
C SER A 43 3.15 -0.19 2.00
N GLN A 44 3.37 -0.80 0.83
CA GLN A 44 4.06 -0.25 -0.35
C GLN A 44 5.26 0.64 0.00
N GLY A 45 6.16 0.11 0.85
CA GLY A 45 7.40 0.78 1.21
C GLY A 45 7.32 1.77 2.39
N TYR A 46 6.13 2.17 2.86
CA TYR A 46 6.01 2.93 4.11
C TYR A 46 6.12 2.02 5.33
N GLN A 47 7.23 2.14 6.06
CA GLN A 47 7.48 1.28 7.22
C GLN A 47 6.78 1.75 8.50
N GLY A 48 6.39 3.03 8.62
CA GLY A 48 5.83 3.55 9.87
C GLY A 48 4.52 2.87 10.30
N GLY A 49 3.70 2.38 9.35
CA GLY A 49 2.52 1.59 9.68
C GLY A 49 2.88 0.16 10.09
N VAL A 50 3.82 -0.48 9.38
CA VAL A 50 4.37 -1.80 9.74
C VAL A 50 4.99 -1.78 11.14
N GLU A 51 5.79 -0.77 11.46
CA GLU A 51 6.42 -0.57 12.76
C GLU A 51 5.40 -0.39 13.88
N GLN A 52 4.31 0.36 13.65
CA GLN A 52 3.22 0.49 14.62
C GLN A 52 2.52 -0.85 14.88
N ILE A 53 2.24 -1.63 13.82
CA ILE A 53 1.60 -2.94 13.93
C ILE A 53 2.52 -3.91 14.67
N VAL A 54 3.81 -3.93 14.34
CA VAL A 54 4.82 -4.76 15.02
C VAL A 54 4.97 -4.35 16.48
N ALA A 55 4.97 -3.05 16.80
CA ALA A 55 4.99 -2.59 18.18
C ALA A 55 3.74 -3.03 18.96
N ALA A 56 2.55 -2.94 18.34
CA ALA A 56 1.31 -3.43 18.92
C ALA A 56 1.33 -4.95 19.12
N ALA A 57 1.82 -5.71 18.14
CA ALA A 57 1.97 -7.16 18.24
C ALA A 57 2.97 -7.55 19.34
N ASN A 58 4.07 -6.82 19.47
CA ASN A 58 5.05 -7.03 20.52
C ASN A 58 4.47 -6.77 21.93
N LEU A 59 3.56 -5.82 22.04
CA LEU A 59 2.87 -5.47 23.29
C LEU A 59 1.76 -6.48 23.64
N HIS A 60 0.89 -6.79 22.68
CA HIS A 60 -0.33 -7.56 22.91
C HIS A 60 -0.19 -9.06 22.66
N ARG A 61 0.88 -9.47 21.98
CA ARG A 61 1.24 -10.87 21.73
C ARG A 61 0.10 -11.68 21.07
N PRO A 62 -0.39 -11.27 19.88
CA PRO A 62 -1.19 -12.18 19.06
C PRO A 62 -0.38 -13.44 18.73
N ASP A 63 -1.05 -14.53 18.37
CA ASP A 63 -0.41 -15.78 17.96
C ASP A 63 0.49 -15.59 16.73
N PHE A 64 0.11 -14.69 15.82
CA PHE A 64 0.92 -14.27 14.68
C PHE A 64 0.39 -12.97 14.06
N ILE A 65 1.15 -12.42 13.12
CA ILE A 65 0.71 -11.35 12.22
C ILE A 65 0.88 -11.77 10.76
N ILE A 66 0.05 -11.28 9.85
CA ILE A 66 0.10 -11.62 8.42
C ILE A 66 -0.08 -10.40 7.51
N HIS A 67 0.82 -10.25 6.53
CA HIS A 67 0.79 -9.20 5.51
C HIS A 67 0.18 -9.68 4.18
N CYS A 68 -0.91 -9.07 3.73
CA CYS A 68 -1.71 -9.40 2.55
C CYS A 68 -1.15 -8.84 1.22
N GLY A 69 0.17 -8.83 1.03
CA GLY A 69 0.82 -8.41 -0.23
C GLY A 69 0.98 -6.90 -0.40
N ASP A 70 1.70 -6.52 -1.46
CA ASP A 70 2.19 -5.16 -1.74
C ASP A 70 3.04 -4.63 -0.57
N LEU A 71 4.05 -5.43 -0.21
CA LEU A 71 5.05 -5.09 0.80
C LEU A 71 5.99 -3.99 0.27
N THR A 72 6.38 -4.16 -0.98
CA THR A 72 7.24 -3.25 -1.72
C THR A 72 6.45 -2.57 -2.82
N PRO A 73 6.85 -1.36 -3.22
CA PRO A 73 6.18 -0.65 -4.29
C PRO A 73 6.68 -1.04 -5.70
N PHE A 74 7.93 -1.52 -5.83
CA PHE A 74 8.56 -1.89 -7.11
C PHE A 74 9.32 -3.21 -7.10
N GLY A 75 9.25 -4.01 -6.04
CA GLY A 75 9.95 -5.30 -5.99
C GLY A 75 11.48 -5.18 -5.95
N GLN A 76 12.03 -4.04 -5.50
CA GLN A 76 13.48 -3.82 -5.45
C GLN A 76 14.11 -4.35 -4.15
N GLU A 77 15.36 -4.77 -4.25
CA GLU A 77 16.16 -5.32 -3.14
C GLU A 77 16.16 -4.44 -1.88
N ASN A 78 16.44 -3.15 -2.03
CA ASN A 78 16.46 -2.20 -0.90
C ASN A 78 15.08 -2.04 -0.24
N GLN A 79 13.99 -2.19 -1.01
CA GLN A 79 12.62 -2.12 -0.50
C GLN A 79 12.28 -3.37 0.31
N TYR A 80 12.69 -4.55 -0.19
CA TYR A 80 12.55 -5.80 0.54
C TYR A 80 13.37 -5.80 1.84
N GLN A 81 14.60 -5.30 1.81
CA GLN A 81 15.43 -5.14 3.02
C GLN A 81 14.75 -4.24 4.05
N ALA A 82 14.16 -3.11 3.62
CA ALA A 82 13.50 -2.16 4.53
C ALA A 82 12.28 -2.79 5.21
N VAL A 83 11.38 -3.41 4.45
CA VAL A 83 10.18 -4.05 5.03
C VAL A 83 10.51 -5.28 5.85
N LYS A 84 11.51 -6.08 5.43
CA LYS A 84 12.01 -7.20 6.22
C LYS A 84 12.58 -6.73 7.55
N ALA A 85 13.36 -5.65 7.57
CA ALA A 85 13.95 -5.11 8.79
C ALA A 85 12.88 -4.64 9.79
N ALA A 86 11.78 -4.05 9.32
CA ALA A 86 10.64 -3.67 10.14
C ALA A 86 9.90 -4.88 10.70
N LEU A 87 9.57 -5.86 9.84
CA LEU A 87 8.88 -7.10 10.23
C LEU A 87 9.72 -7.97 11.17
N ASP A 88 11.05 -8.00 11.03
CA ASP A 88 11.96 -8.76 11.88
C ASP A 88 12.06 -8.23 13.32
N GLN A 89 11.52 -7.04 13.59
CA GLN A 89 11.35 -6.56 14.97
C GLN A 89 10.18 -7.28 15.69
N SER A 90 9.35 -8.03 14.96
CA SER A 90 8.27 -8.81 15.54
C SER A 90 8.82 -9.98 16.35
N ILE A 91 8.32 -10.11 17.57
CA ILE A 91 8.60 -11.25 18.46
C ILE A 91 7.53 -12.34 18.39
N VAL A 92 6.50 -12.13 17.58
CA VAL A 92 5.50 -13.13 17.20
C VAL A 92 5.73 -13.53 15.74
N PRO A 93 5.33 -14.74 15.32
CA PRO A 93 5.46 -15.19 13.95
C PRO A 93 4.88 -14.19 12.93
N VAL A 94 5.60 -14.01 11.82
CA VAL A 94 5.19 -13.16 10.70
C VAL A 94 4.96 -14.04 9.48
N TYR A 95 3.78 -13.89 8.89
CA TYR A 95 3.42 -14.51 7.62
C TYR A 95 3.21 -13.42 6.57
N THR A 96 3.40 -13.76 5.30
CA THR A 96 3.21 -12.82 4.19
C THR A 96 2.61 -13.53 2.99
N THR A 97 1.86 -12.79 2.19
CA THR A 97 1.60 -13.14 0.79
C THR A 97 2.21 -12.06 -0.11
N ILE A 98 2.30 -12.36 -1.40
CA ILE A 98 2.90 -11.48 -2.41
C ILE A 98 1.82 -10.70 -3.16
N GLY A 99 2.07 -9.42 -3.44
CA GLY A 99 1.20 -8.56 -4.23
C GLY A 99 1.75 -8.20 -5.62
N ASN A 100 0.96 -7.48 -6.41
CA ASN A 100 1.34 -7.15 -7.79
C ASN A 100 2.46 -6.10 -7.86
N HIS A 101 2.67 -5.29 -6.84
CA HIS A 101 3.82 -4.40 -6.77
C HIS A 101 5.13 -5.15 -6.45
N ASP A 102 5.04 -6.24 -5.70
CA ASP A 102 6.18 -7.06 -5.27
C ASP A 102 6.88 -7.80 -6.43
N ILE A 103 6.12 -8.15 -7.48
CA ILE A 103 6.67 -8.85 -8.65
C ILE A 103 7.26 -7.93 -9.73
N LYS A 104 7.15 -6.60 -9.55
CA LYS A 104 7.76 -5.63 -10.46
C LYS A 104 9.29 -5.78 -10.42
N ASP A 105 9.94 -5.39 -11.50
CA ASP A 105 11.40 -5.53 -11.66
C ASP A 105 11.93 -6.96 -11.39
N SER A 106 11.12 -7.98 -11.71
CA SER A 106 11.42 -9.39 -11.38
C SER A 106 11.57 -9.68 -9.88
N GLY A 107 11.03 -8.80 -9.02
CA GLY A 107 11.10 -8.87 -7.56
C GLY A 107 10.42 -10.08 -6.92
N GLY A 108 9.65 -10.87 -7.68
CA GLY A 108 9.08 -12.12 -7.19
C GLY A 108 10.14 -13.14 -6.73
N VAL A 109 11.32 -13.15 -7.35
CA VAL A 109 12.44 -13.98 -6.89
C VAL A 109 12.98 -13.49 -5.54
N LEU A 110 13.07 -12.16 -5.38
CA LEU A 110 13.51 -11.55 -4.12
C LEU A 110 12.50 -11.78 -3.00
N TYR A 111 11.19 -11.70 -3.29
CA TYR A 111 10.16 -12.09 -2.33
C TYR A 111 10.42 -13.51 -1.80
N GLU A 112 10.66 -14.47 -2.69
CA GLU A 112 10.92 -15.86 -2.28
C GLU A 112 12.21 -16.01 -1.45
N GLU A 113 13.25 -15.23 -1.75
CA GLU A 113 14.50 -15.20 -0.97
C GLU A 113 14.29 -14.65 0.44
N TYR A 114 13.51 -13.58 0.58
CA TYR A 114 13.31 -12.88 1.85
C TYR A 114 12.23 -13.49 2.75
N PHE A 115 11.14 -13.99 2.14
CA PHE A 115 9.93 -14.44 2.86
C PHE A 115 9.55 -15.89 2.60
N GLY A 116 10.21 -16.56 1.65
CA GLY A 116 9.89 -17.92 1.26
C GLY A 116 8.74 -17.99 0.25
N THR A 117 8.18 -19.18 0.08
CA THR A 117 7.11 -19.44 -0.91
C THR A 117 5.90 -18.52 -0.71
N SER A 118 5.34 -18.01 -1.80
CA SER A 118 4.08 -17.23 -1.78
C SER A 118 2.82 -18.11 -1.66
N ARG A 119 3.01 -19.41 -1.46
CA ARG A 119 1.96 -20.43 -1.39
C ARG A 119 2.29 -21.43 -0.29
N TYR A 120 1.46 -21.50 0.73
CA TYR A 120 1.62 -22.39 1.87
C TYR A 120 0.35 -22.44 2.71
N SER A 121 0.26 -23.41 3.60
CA SER A 121 -0.81 -23.50 4.59
C SER A 121 -0.27 -24.01 5.92
N PHE A 122 -1.00 -23.75 7.00
CA PHE A 122 -0.70 -24.25 8.32
C PHE A 122 -1.95 -24.35 9.19
N ASP A 123 -1.92 -25.23 10.18
CA ASP A 123 -2.95 -25.37 11.18
C ASP A 123 -2.52 -24.72 12.50
N LEU A 124 -3.44 -24.02 13.15
CA LEU A 124 -3.29 -23.58 14.54
C LEU A 124 -4.60 -23.85 15.27
N GLY A 125 -4.52 -24.62 16.35
CA GLY A 125 -5.70 -25.04 17.11
C GLY A 125 -6.74 -25.72 16.21
N ARG A 126 -7.92 -25.12 16.12
CA ARG A 126 -9.06 -25.59 15.32
C ARG A 126 -9.20 -24.94 13.96
N ALA A 127 -8.22 -24.13 13.55
CA ALA A 127 -8.26 -23.32 12.34
C ALA A 127 -7.16 -23.72 11.35
N HIS A 128 -7.51 -23.70 10.07
CA HIS A 128 -6.62 -23.87 8.93
C HIS A 128 -6.42 -22.53 8.22
N PHE A 129 -5.17 -22.18 7.94
CA PHE A 129 -4.78 -20.93 7.31
C PHE A 129 -4.11 -21.23 5.98
N THR A 130 -4.71 -20.79 4.87
CA THR A 130 -4.24 -21.02 3.51
C THR A 130 -3.80 -19.71 2.87
N VAL A 131 -2.59 -19.66 2.32
CA VAL A 131 -2.04 -18.51 1.60
C VAL A 131 -1.76 -18.90 0.17
N PHE A 132 -2.27 -18.13 -0.79
CA PHE A 132 -2.07 -18.39 -2.23
C PHE A 132 -1.80 -17.12 -3.03
N ASN A 133 -1.14 -17.29 -4.16
CA ASN A 133 -0.60 -16.19 -4.96
C ASN A 133 -1.57 -15.71 -6.06
N THR A 134 -1.88 -14.41 -6.04
CA THR A 134 -2.63 -13.70 -7.08
C THR A 134 -1.87 -12.51 -7.69
N SER A 135 -0.58 -12.33 -7.39
CA SER A 135 0.20 -11.15 -7.76
C SER A 135 0.28 -10.87 -9.25
N SER A 136 0.13 -11.89 -10.10
CA SER A 136 0.12 -11.73 -11.56
C SER A 136 -1.17 -11.14 -12.12
N GLY A 137 -2.16 -10.80 -11.28
CA GLY A 137 -3.47 -10.34 -11.73
C GLY A 137 -4.47 -11.47 -12.05
N ASP A 138 -4.04 -12.72 -11.96
CA ASP A 138 -4.86 -13.92 -12.16
C ASP A 138 -4.18 -15.10 -11.43
N ILE A 139 -4.85 -16.25 -11.37
CA ILE A 139 -4.33 -17.49 -10.79
C ILE A 139 -3.97 -18.50 -11.89
N SER A 140 -2.82 -19.18 -11.74
CA SER A 140 -2.48 -20.30 -12.63
C SER A 140 -3.34 -21.53 -12.34
N SER A 141 -3.47 -22.45 -13.29
CA SER A 141 -4.19 -23.71 -13.05
C SER A 141 -3.50 -24.56 -11.98
N GLN A 142 -2.18 -24.53 -11.89
CA GLN A 142 -1.42 -25.22 -10.85
C GLN A 142 -1.67 -24.62 -9.46
N GLU A 143 -1.76 -23.29 -9.36
CA GLU A 143 -2.07 -22.60 -8.11
C GLU A 143 -3.51 -22.88 -7.67
N PHE A 144 -4.48 -22.85 -8.61
CA PHE A 144 -5.87 -23.21 -8.34
C PHE A 144 -6.02 -24.67 -7.88
N SER A 145 -5.40 -25.62 -8.57
CA SER A 145 -5.46 -27.03 -8.18
C SER A 145 -4.80 -27.30 -6.83
N TRP A 146 -3.73 -26.59 -6.49
CA TRP A 146 -3.13 -26.68 -5.16
C TRP A 146 -4.09 -26.15 -4.08
N LEU A 147 -4.73 -25.01 -4.32
CA LEU A 147 -5.68 -24.40 -3.39
C LEU A 147 -6.89 -25.31 -3.14
N GLU A 148 -7.45 -25.90 -4.20
CA GLU A 148 -8.52 -26.90 -4.09
C GLU A 148 -8.07 -28.12 -3.29
N GLN A 149 -6.85 -28.61 -3.54
CA GLN A 149 -6.32 -29.75 -2.80
C GLN A 149 -6.16 -29.43 -1.31
N ASP A 150 -5.59 -28.28 -0.96
CA ASP A 150 -5.37 -27.83 0.42
C ASP A 150 -6.69 -27.75 1.19
N LEU A 151 -7.67 -27.03 0.63
CA LEU A 151 -9.00 -26.85 1.25
C LEU A 151 -9.80 -28.15 1.36
N SER A 152 -9.64 -29.07 0.40
CA SER A 152 -10.34 -30.36 0.43
C SER A 152 -9.78 -31.36 1.45
N GLN A 153 -8.51 -31.21 1.85
CA GLN A 153 -7.83 -32.15 2.73
C GLN A 153 -7.90 -31.75 4.21
N THR A 154 -8.08 -30.46 4.50
CA THR A 154 -8.17 -30.00 5.89
C THR A 154 -9.44 -30.48 6.60
N GLN A 155 -9.27 -30.89 7.87
CA GLN A 155 -10.35 -31.25 8.78
C GLN A 155 -10.58 -30.18 9.86
N ALA A 156 -9.97 -28.99 9.70
CA ALA A 156 -10.16 -27.89 10.62
C ALA A 156 -11.63 -27.44 10.67
N GLU A 157 -12.04 -26.94 11.83
CA GLU A 157 -13.38 -26.40 12.04
C GLU A 157 -13.52 -25.05 11.33
N PHE A 158 -12.46 -24.24 11.36
CA PHE A 158 -12.43 -22.92 10.73
C PHE A 158 -11.38 -22.85 9.61
N ARG A 159 -11.69 -22.12 8.54
CA ARG A 159 -10.81 -21.95 7.37
C ARG A 159 -10.65 -20.48 7.04
N PHE A 160 -9.40 -20.03 7.02
CA PHE A 160 -8.99 -18.68 6.66
C PHE A 160 -8.14 -18.72 5.39
N VAL A 161 -8.46 -17.87 4.43
CA VAL A 161 -7.72 -17.75 3.18
C VAL A 161 -7.14 -16.34 3.07
N PHE A 162 -5.87 -16.25 2.63
CA PHE A 162 -5.16 -14.99 2.45
C PHE A 162 -4.59 -14.90 1.03
N THR A 163 -4.82 -13.76 0.39
CA THR A 163 -4.26 -13.44 -0.92
C THR A 163 -4.08 -11.93 -1.06
N HIS A 164 -3.64 -11.45 -2.21
CA HIS A 164 -3.51 -10.02 -2.46
C HIS A 164 -4.67 -9.45 -3.28
N ILE A 165 -4.85 -9.91 -4.53
CA ILE A 165 -5.89 -9.40 -5.43
C ILE A 165 -7.21 -10.16 -5.18
N PRO A 166 -8.29 -9.45 -4.81
CA PRO A 166 -9.56 -10.09 -4.47
C PRO A 166 -10.32 -10.57 -5.72
N SER A 167 -11.24 -11.53 -5.51
CA SER A 167 -12.12 -12.04 -6.56
C SER A 167 -13.19 -11.02 -7.01
N PHE A 168 -13.51 -10.02 -6.20
CA PHE A 168 -14.45 -8.95 -6.56
C PHE A 168 -14.09 -7.61 -5.89
N ASP A 169 -14.54 -6.50 -6.49
CA ASP A 169 -14.37 -5.15 -5.95
C ASP A 169 -15.68 -4.75 -5.25
N PRO A 170 -15.64 -4.42 -3.96
CA PRO A 170 -16.84 -4.06 -3.23
C PRO A 170 -17.33 -2.63 -3.52
N ARG A 171 -16.57 -1.82 -4.27
CA ARG A 171 -16.95 -0.43 -4.60
C ARG A 171 -17.85 -0.40 -5.84
N THR A 172 -18.96 0.32 -5.73
CA THR A 172 -19.95 0.44 -6.81
C THR A 172 -19.34 1.06 -8.06
N GLY A 173 -19.33 0.30 -9.17
CA GLY A 173 -18.88 0.78 -10.48
C GLY A 173 -17.37 0.68 -10.73
N GLU A 174 -16.61 0.18 -9.77
CA GLU A 174 -15.17 -0.05 -9.88
C GLU A 174 -14.85 -1.51 -10.22
N ASN A 175 -13.64 -1.77 -10.73
CA ASN A 175 -13.18 -3.12 -11.02
C ASN A 175 -11.66 -3.27 -10.81
N HIS A 176 -11.24 -3.35 -9.55
CA HIS A 176 -9.87 -3.66 -9.13
C HIS A 176 -9.78 -5.10 -8.58
N THR A 177 -9.89 -6.06 -9.49
CA THR A 177 -10.01 -7.49 -9.18
C THR A 177 -9.14 -8.32 -10.13
N LEU A 178 -9.17 -9.63 -9.99
CA LEU A 178 -8.54 -10.52 -10.96
C LEU A 178 -9.02 -10.21 -12.39
N PHE A 179 -8.10 -10.28 -13.36
CA PHE A 179 -8.37 -9.91 -14.74
C PHE A 179 -9.45 -10.77 -15.39
N ASN A 180 -9.54 -12.04 -15.01
CA ASN A 180 -10.48 -13.00 -15.56
C ASN A 180 -11.65 -13.23 -14.59
N SER A 181 -12.83 -12.73 -14.96
CA SER A 181 -14.04 -12.91 -14.17
C SER A 181 -14.46 -14.38 -14.01
N THR A 182 -14.06 -15.27 -14.94
CA THR A 182 -14.31 -16.71 -14.79
C THR A 182 -13.49 -17.28 -13.63
N THR A 183 -12.22 -16.89 -13.52
CA THR A 183 -11.37 -17.26 -12.38
C THR A 183 -11.99 -16.77 -11.07
N SER A 184 -12.41 -15.50 -11.02
CA SER A 184 -13.07 -14.94 -9.84
C SER A 184 -14.28 -15.75 -9.40
N ILE A 185 -15.16 -16.13 -10.33
CA ILE A 185 -16.33 -16.96 -10.04
C ILE A 185 -15.92 -18.35 -9.56
N GLN A 186 -14.90 -18.96 -10.16
CA GLN A 186 -14.39 -20.27 -9.75
C GLN A 186 -13.81 -20.25 -8.34
N LEU A 187 -13.05 -19.21 -7.97
CA LEU A 187 -12.50 -19.04 -6.62
C LEU A 187 -13.62 -18.84 -5.59
N MET A 188 -14.59 -17.97 -5.88
CA MET A 188 -15.74 -17.78 -4.99
C MET A 188 -16.51 -19.10 -4.79
N SER A 189 -16.76 -19.83 -5.88
CA SER A 189 -17.41 -21.16 -5.80
C SER A 189 -16.58 -22.18 -5.03
N LEU A 190 -15.25 -22.12 -5.11
CA LEU A 190 -14.33 -22.99 -4.37
C LEU A 190 -14.42 -22.70 -2.87
N PHE A 191 -14.36 -21.42 -2.48
CA PHE A 191 -14.48 -20.98 -1.09
C PHE A 191 -15.84 -21.34 -0.48
N GLU A 192 -16.91 -21.22 -1.26
CA GLU A 192 -18.25 -21.67 -0.86
C GLU A 192 -18.32 -23.20 -0.68
N THR A 193 -17.76 -23.95 -1.62
CA THR A 193 -17.80 -25.43 -1.60
C THR A 193 -17.08 -26.02 -0.40
N TYR A 194 -15.95 -25.40 0.01
CA TYR A 194 -15.14 -25.86 1.13
C TYR A 194 -15.40 -25.07 2.42
N GLU A 195 -16.52 -24.33 2.49
CA GLU A 195 -16.97 -23.64 3.71
C GLU A 195 -15.88 -22.75 4.33
N VAL A 196 -15.22 -21.93 3.50
CA VAL A 196 -14.24 -20.95 3.97
C VAL A 196 -14.95 -19.87 4.80
N ASP A 197 -14.48 -19.63 6.02
CA ASP A 197 -15.09 -18.64 6.91
C ASP A 197 -14.74 -17.21 6.49
N VAL A 198 -13.45 -16.98 6.20
CA VAL A 198 -12.94 -15.63 5.88
C VAL A 198 -11.86 -15.67 4.80
N VAL A 199 -12.00 -14.78 3.82
CA VAL A 199 -10.97 -14.47 2.81
C VAL A 199 -10.47 -13.05 3.07
N PHE A 200 -9.17 -12.90 3.33
CA PHE A 200 -8.49 -11.61 3.48
C PHE A 200 -7.71 -11.26 2.21
N ALA A 201 -7.83 -10.00 1.78
CA ALA A 201 -7.13 -9.45 0.63
C ALA A 201 -6.69 -7.99 0.85
N GLY A 202 -5.72 -7.53 0.07
CA GLY A 202 -5.26 -6.14 0.00
C GLY A 202 -5.81 -5.43 -1.24
N HIS A 203 -4.93 -4.76 -1.99
CA HIS A 203 -5.07 -4.26 -3.36
C HIS A 203 -6.05 -3.10 -3.59
N ILE A 204 -7.17 -3.05 -2.87
CA ILE A 204 -8.20 -2.00 -3.04
C ILE A 204 -7.94 -0.79 -2.12
N HIS A 205 -6.83 -0.78 -1.37
CA HIS A 205 -6.31 0.35 -0.58
C HIS A 205 -7.38 1.02 0.31
N MET A 206 -8.20 0.21 0.99
CA MET A 206 -9.24 0.66 1.91
C MET A 206 -9.62 -0.46 2.88
N TYR A 207 -10.51 -0.17 3.83
CA TYR A 207 -11.18 -1.19 4.62
C TYR A 207 -12.54 -1.55 4.00
N ASN A 208 -12.77 -2.82 3.72
CA ASN A 208 -14.10 -3.33 3.39
C ASN A 208 -14.36 -4.67 4.07
N GLN A 209 -15.62 -4.93 4.41
CA GLN A 209 -16.07 -6.25 4.84
C GLN A 209 -17.44 -6.53 4.23
N THR A 210 -17.54 -7.64 3.50
CA THR A 210 -18.76 -8.07 2.81
C THR A 210 -18.93 -9.57 2.99
N VAL A 211 -20.18 -10.06 3.07
CA VAL A 211 -20.48 -11.50 3.10
C VAL A 211 -21.16 -11.88 1.79
N VAL A 212 -20.62 -12.88 1.10
CA VAL A 212 -21.20 -13.44 -0.13
C VAL A 212 -21.34 -14.94 0.05
N ASN A 213 -22.57 -15.45 -0.09
CA ASN A 213 -22.88 -16.88 -0.01
C ASN A 213 -22.33 -17.59 1.24
N GLY A 214 -22.27 -16.89 2.38
CA GLY A 214 -21.78 -17.43 3.65
C GLY A 214 -20.29 -17.17 3.93
N VAL A 215 -19.50 -16.86 2.90
CA VAL A 215 -18.07 -16.54 3.03
C VAL A 215 -17.90 -15.05 3.33
N ARG A 216 -17.11 -14.71 4.36
CA ARG A 216 -16.78 -13.32 4.69
C ARG A 216 -15.53 -12.89 3.92
N TYR A 217 -15.63 -11.82 3.16
CA TYR A 217 -14.50 -11.21 2.45
C TYR A 217 -14.11 -9.92 3.15
N VAL A 218 -12.83 -9.77 3.46
CA VAL A 218 -12.26 -8.60 4.13
C VAL A 218 -11.13 -8.03 3.29
N ILE A 219 -11.27 -6.76 2.90
CA ILE A 219 -10.21 -5.97 2.29
C ILE A 219 -9.52 -5.18 3.40
N THR A 220 -8.19 -5.29 3.50
CA THR A 220 -7.36 -4.58 4.48
C THR A 220 -6.11 -3.96 3.85
N GLY A 221 -6.33 -2.96 2.98
CA GLY A 221 -5.26 -2.21 2.31
C GLY A 221 -4.95 -0.88 2.97
N GLY A 222 -4.64 -0.90 4.27
CA GLY A 222 -4.50 0.32 5.08
C GLY A 222 -3.18 0.44 5.84
N ALA A 223 -2.18 -0.40 5.53
CA ALA A 223 -0.95 -0.46 6.33
C ALA A 223 0.05 0.66 6.04
N GLY A 224 -0.13 1.46 4.98
CA GLY A 224 0.75 2.59 4.72
C GLY A 224 0.58 3.28 3.36
N ALA A 225 0.13 2.54 2.33
CA ALA A 225 -0.06 3.10 1.00
C ALA A 225 -1.21 4.12 0.94
N SER A 226 -1.22 4.93 -0.12
CA SER A 226 -2.29 5.90 -0.37
C SER A 226 -3.64 5.22 -0.53
N LEU A 227 -4.68 5.75 0.11
CA LEU A 227 -5.99 5.11 0.17
C LEU A 227 -6.85 5.46 -1.06
N TYR A 228 -7.64 4.51 -1.55
CA TYR A 228 -8.54 4.71 -2.72
C TYR A 228 -9.95 5.18 -2.35
N ALA A 229 -10.18 5.47 -1.09
CA ALA A 229 -11.44 5.95 -0.56
C ALA A 229 -11.17 7.10 0.41
N ASN A 230 -12.15 7.99 0.59
CA ASN A 230 -12.14 8.93 1.70
C ASN A 230 -12.58 8.23 3.01
N GLU A 231 -12.40 8.89 4.15
CA GLU A 231 -12.74 8.33 5.46
C GLU A 231 -14.21 7.90 5.56
N ASP A 232 -15.14 8.70 5.03
CA ASP A 232 -16.58 8.39 4.96
C ASP A 232 -16.88 7.09 4.19
N SER A 233 -16.01 6.75 3.22
CA SER A 233 -16.08 5.53 2.42
C SER A 233 -15.11 4.46 2.92
N ARG A 234 -14.66 4.55 4.18
CA ARG A 234 -13.75 3.59 4.85
C ARG A 234 -12.33 3.57 4.29
N GLY A 235 -11.88 4.67 3.71
CA GLY A 235 -10.46 4.96 3.50
C GLY A 235 -9.82 5.36 4.82
N ILE A 236 -9.36 4.36 5.58
CA ILE A 236 -8.69 4.53 6.86
C ILE A 236 -7.37 3.76 6.90
N PHE A 237 -6.35 4.30 7.56
CA PHE A 237 -5.13 3.56 7.88
C PHE A 237 -5.43 2.62 9.06
N HIS A 238 -5.20 1.33 8.87
CA HIS A 238 -5.62 0.31 9.82
C HIS A 238 -4.89 -1.01 9.64
N TYR A 239 -4.98 -1.85 10.66
CA TYR A 239 -4.86 -3.30 10.56
C TYR A 239 -6.11 -3.97 11.13
N MET A 240 -6.32 -5.24 10.86
CA MET A 240 -7.42 -6.02 11.43
C MET A 240 -6.93 -6.80 12.63
N ASN A 241 -7.59 -6.65 13.78
CA ASN A 241 -7.46 -7.56 14.91
C ASN A 241 -8.51 -8.66 14.76
N VAL A 242 -8.06 -9.91 14.58
CA VAL A 242 -8.93 -11.07 14.40
C VAL A 242 -8.85 -11.95 15.64
N THR A 243 -10.01 -12.30 16.18
CA THR A 243 -10.12 -13.22 17.32
C THR A 243 -11.09 -14.34 16.97
N LEU A 244 -10.62 -15.58 17.08
CA LEU A 244 -11.44 -16.78 17.06
C LEU A 244 -11.49 -17.34 18.48
N ASN A 245 -12.69 -17.52 19.02
CA ASN A 245 -12.90 -18.19 20.32
C ASN A 245 -14.23 -18.97 20.29
N GLU A 246 -14.67 -19.48 21.44
CA GLU A 246 -15.93 -20.25 21.55
C GLU A 246 -17.18 -19.48 21.03
N ARG A 247 -17.13 -18.14 20.95
CA ARG A 247 -18.23 -17.30 20.45
C ARG A 247 -18.17 -17.10 18.93
N GLY A 248 -17.14 -17.59 18.25
CA GLY A 248 -16.93 -17.47 16.81
C GLY A 248 -15.84 -16.45 16.45
N ILE A 249 -15.94 -15.89 15.23
CA ILE A 249 -14.93 -15.02 14.62
C ILE A 249 -15.32 -13.54 14.73
N THR A 250 -14.52 -12.78 15.47
CA THR A 250 -14.55 -11.32 15.53
C THR A 250 -13.41 -10.73 14.71
N ILE A 251 -13.72 -9.69 13.92
CA ILE A 251 -12.78 -8.98 13.05
C ILE A 251 -13.02 -7.49 13.25
N GLU A 252 -12.04 -6.78 13.79
CA GLU A 252 -12.16 -5.36 14.13
C GLU A 252 -11.01 -4.56 13.51
N PRO A 253 -11.28 -3.44 12.81
CA PRO A 253 -10.21 -2.56 12.37
C PRO A 253 -9.64 -1.81 13.58
N VAL A 254 -8.32 -1.84 13.71
CA VAL A 254 -7.56 -1.01 14.66
C VAL A 254 -6.89 0.09 13.86
N LEU A 255 -7.19 1.34 14.22
CA LEU A 255 -6.68 2.50 13.51
C LEU A 255 -5.17 2.66 13.74
N LEU A 256 -4.47 2.97 12.66
CA LEU A 256 -3.08 3.41 12.70
C LEU A 256 -3.03 4.93 12.68
N ASP A 257 -1.92 5.48 13.15
CA ASP A 257 -1.64 6.89 12.90
C ASP A 257 -1.59 7.12 11.39
N THR A 258 -2.20 8.23 10.96
CA THR A 258 -2.08 8.68 9.57
C THR A 258 -0.58 8.86 9.29
N PRO A 259 -0.05 8.31 8.18
CA PRO A 259 1.34 8.48 7.82
C PRO A 259 1.74 9.95 7.93
N SER A 260 2.64 10.26 8.86
CA SER A 260 3.23 11.59 9.00
C SER A 260 4.26 11.77 7.91
N LEU A 261 3.79 11.89 6.69
CA LEU A 261 4.62 12.20 5.54
C LEU A 261 4.83 13.71 5.55
N PRO A 262 6.06 14.21 5.54
CA PRO A 262 6.32 15.61 5.22
C PRO A 262 5.83 15.86 3.80
N ARG A 263 4.55 16.21 3.64
CA ARG A 263 3.94 16.54 2.34
C ARG A 263 4.31 17.94 1.89
N ASP A 264 4.85 18.70 2.82
CA ASP A 264 5.27 20.07 2.72
C ASP A 264 6.78 20.23 2.60
N THR A 265 7.53 19.15 2.36
CA THR A 265 8.97 19.27 2.07
C THR A 265 9.39 18.41 0.88
N VAL A 266 10.34 18.91 0.10
CA VAL A 266 11.01 18.18 -0.96
C VAL A 266 12.53 18.30 -0.81
N ALA A 267 13.24 17.19 -0.91
CA ALA A 267 14.70 17.19 -1.02
C ALA A 267 15.11 17.34 -2.50
N VAL A 268 15.95 18.32 -2.80
CA VAL A 268 16.54 18.51 -4.12
C VAL A 268 18.04 18.24 -4.00
N ARG A 269 18.55 17.29 -4.78
CA ARG A 269 19.94 16.81 -4.69
C ARG A 269 20.65 17.02 -6.00
N GLY A 270 21.80 17.69 -5.95
CA GLY A 270 22.66 17.92 -7.10
C GLY A 270 23.94 17.11 -7.04
N LEU A 271 24.80 17.32 -8.02
CA LEU A 271 26.11 16.62 -8.07
C LEU A 271 27.11 17.16 -7.04
N VAL A 272 26.87 18.36 -6.51
CA VAL A 272 27.82 19.09 -5.65
C VAL A 272 27.19 19.48 -4.30
N GLU A 273 25.90 19.80 -4.29
CA GLU A 273 25.18 20.26 -3.10
C GLU A 273 23.74 19.75 -3.08
N ASP A 274 23.15 19.71 -1.89
CA ASP A 274 21.79 19.27 -1.65
C ASP A 274 21.04 20.35 -0.86
N VAL A 275 19.75 20.51 -1.11
CA VAL A 275 18.86 21.38 -0.36
C VAL A 275 17.57 20.64 0.00
N THR A 276 16.94 21.01 1.10
CA THR A 276 15.58 20.58 1.43
C THR A 276 14.72 21.82 1.57
N LEU A 277 13.63 21.86 0.81
CA LEU A 277 12.74 23.01 0.71
C LEU A 277 11.41 22.67 1.35
N SER A 278 10.93 23.54 2.23
CA SER A 278 9.57 23.48 2.77
C SER A 278 8.56 24.15 1.85
N LEU A 279 7.25 23.97 2.11
CA LEU A 279 6.20 24.68 1.41
C LEU A 279 6.37 26.20 1.55
N ASP A 280 6.75 26.67 2.74
CA ASP A 280 7.02 28.09 2.98
C ASP A 280 8.16 28.60 2.10
N ASP A 281 9.21 27.81 1.89
CA ASP A 281 10.32 28.14 0.99
C ASP A 281 9.84 28.20 -0.47
N LEU A 282 9.10 27.18 -0.92
CA LEU A 282 8.54 27.11 -2.27
C LEU A 282 7.60 28.30 -2.56
N LEU A 283 6.79 28.73 -1.58
CA LEU A 283 5.89 29.87 -1.72
C LEU A 283 6.61 31.22 -1.89
N GLN A 284 7.91 31.30 -1.59
CA GLN A 284 8.73 32.50 -1.85
C GLN A 284 9.42 32.49 -3.23
N MET A 285 9.33 31.38 -3.98
CA MET A 285 9.97 31.23 -5.29
C MET A 285 9.08 31.73 -6.44
N GLU A 286 9.63 31.79 -7.65
CA GLU A 286 8.87 32.20 -8.84
C GLU A 286 7.84 31.13 -9.22
N VAL A 287 6.56 31.52 -9.15
CA VAL A 287 5.43 30.61 -9.33
C VAL A 287 5.10 30.40 -10.80
N VAL A 288 4.90 29.14 -11.18
CA VAL A 288 4.29 28.72 -12.43
C VAL A 288 2.89 28.20 -12.15
N SER A 289 1.91 28.68 -12.92
CA SER A 289 0.52 28.23 -12.82
C SER A 289 -0.09 28.03 -14.21
N GLY A 290 -0.87 26.96 -14.37
CA GLY A 290 -1.56 26.69 -15.63
C GLY A 290 -2.52 25.51 -15.55
N TYR A 291 -3.49 25.51 -16.48
CA TYR A 291 -4.41 24.39 -16.64
C TYR A 291 -3.71 23.25 -17.35
N SER A 292 -3.90 22.03 -16.86
CA SER A 292 -3.36 20.84 -17.51
C SER A 292 -4.22 19.60 -17.24
N SER A 293 -3.91 18.52 -17.95
CA SER A 293 -4.48 17.19 -17.87
C SER A 293 -3.54 16.19 -18.53
N PHE A 294 -3.74 14.89 -18.31
CA PHE A 294 -2.90 13.85 -18.93
C PHE A 294 -3.71 12.62 -19.37
N GLN A 295 -3.17 11.85 -20.32
CA GLN A 295 -3.73 10.56 -20.72
C GLN A 295 -3.19 9.38 -19.91
N ASN A 296 -4.07 8.45 -19.54
CA ASN A 296 -3.68 7.15 -19.02
C ASN A 296 -3.35 6.15 -20.15
N GLN A 297 -2.89 4.94 -19.81
CA GLN A 297 -2.56 3.88 -20.78
C GLN A 297 -3.74 3.40 -21.66
N TYR A 298 -4.97 3.83 -21.35
CA TYR A 298 -6.19 3.50 -22.08
C TYR A 298 -6.75 4.72 -22.82
N ASP A 299 -5.91 5.72 -23.08
CA ASP A 299 -6.23 6.98 -23.76
C ASP A 299 -7.32 7.85 -23.08
N ASN A 300 -7.65 7.57 -21.82
CA ASN A 300 -8.60 8.38 -21.05
C ASN A 300 -7.89 9.57 -20.42
N TRP A 301 -8.48 10.76 -20.55
CA TRP A 301 -8.00 11.97 -19.92
C TRP A 301 -8.33 12.03 -18.43
N ARG A 302 -7.32 12.38 -17.62
CA ARG A 302 -7.38 12.49 -16.15
C ARG A 302 -6.64 13.74 -15.70
N GLY A 303 -6.79 14.11 -14.42
CA GLY A 303 -6.06 15.24 -13.82
C GLY A 303 -6.43 16.61 -14.35
N HIS A 304 -7.67 16.81 -14.81
CA HIS A 304 -8.12 18.11 -15.33
C HIS A 304 -8.18 19.17 -14.23
N GLY A 305 -7.28 20.15 -14.30
CA GLY A 305 -7.34 21.27 -13.37
C GLY A 305 -6.18 22.23 -13.53
N THR A 306 -6.20 23.27 -12.69
CA THR A 306 -5.13 24.26 -12.61
C THR A 306 -4.11 23.81 -11.58
N TYR A 307 -2.87 23.66 -12.02
CA TYR A 307 -1.73 23.32 -11.18
C TYR A 307 -0.92 24.57 -10.90
N THR A 308 -0.42 24.71 -9.67
CA THR A 308 0.42 25.83 -9.26
C THR A 308 1.61 25.30 -8.47
N GLY A 309 2.81 25.73 -8.85
CA GLY A 309 4.05 25.18 -8.33
C GLY A 309 5.30 25.91 -8.80
N ILE A 310 6.45 25.26 -8.62
CA ILE A 310 7.76 25.78 -9.03
C ILE A 310 8.30 24.96 -10.20
N ALA A 311 8.91 25.62 -11.19
CA ALA A 311 9.55 24.93 -12.30
C ALA A 311 10.68 24.03 -11.79
N ILE A 312 10.77 22.80 -12.31
CA ILE A 312 11.83 21.86 -11.91
C ILE A 312 13.21 22.42 -12.25
N SER A 313 13.36 23.15 -13.37
CA SER A 313 14.61 23.81 -13.71
C SER A 313 15.09 24.75 -12.61
N GLU A 314 14.21 25.57 -12.03
CA GLU A 314 14.56 26.48 -10.92
C GLU A 314 15.02 25.73 -9.68
N LEU A 315 14.38 24.60 -9.35
CA LEU A 315 14.79 23.77 -8.23
C LEU A 315 16.19 23.17 -8.45
N ILE A 316 16.50 22.76 -9.68
CA ILE A 316 17.78 22.13 -10.02
C ILE A 316 18.92 23.15 -10.12
N GLU A 317 18.65 24.39 -10.54
CA GLU A 317 19.63 25.47 -10.48
C GLU A 317 20.09 25.78 -9.04
N LEU A 318 19.26 25.54 -8.02
CA LEU A 318 19.65 25.72 -6.62
C LEU A 318 20.77 24.76 -6.17
N VAL A 319 20.95 23.65 -6.89
CA VAL A 319 21.91 22.59 -6.56
C VAL A 319 23.00 22.40 -7.61
N GLY A 320 23.24 23.44 -8.41
CA GLY A 320 24.32 23.48 -9.41
C GLY A 320 23.93 23.02 -10.81
N GLY A 321 22.63 22.82 -11.08
CA GLY A 321 22.13 22.44 -12.39
C GLY A 321 22.31 20.95 -12.72
N MET A 322 22.01 20.61 -13.97
CA MET A 322 22.36 19.29 -14.54
C MET A 322 22.94 19.46 -15.95
N GLY A 323 23.81 18.55 -16.37
CA GLY A 323 24.38 18.49 -17.71
C GLY A 323 23.56 17.64 -18.68
N ILE A 324 23.89 17.72 -19.98
CA ILE A 324 23.14 17.03 -21.04
C ILE A 324 23.15 15.50 -20.95
N ASN A 325 24.15 14.92 -20.29
CA ASN A 325 24.24 13.48 -20.09
C ASN A 325 23.65 13.03 -18.75
N ASP A 326 23.37 13.97 -17.84
CA ASP A 326 22.87 13.66 -16.52
C ASP A 326 21.40 13.27 -16.59
N THR A 327 20.97 12.48 -15.62
CA THR A 327 19.59 12.02 -15.50
C THR A 327 18.96 12.64 -14.26
N LEU A 328 17.78 13.24 -14.41
CA LEU A 328 16.98 13.64 -13.27
C LEU A 328 16.12 12.46 -12.82
N VAL A 329 16.17 12.12 -11.54
CA VAL A 329 15.28 11.12 -10.94
C VAL A 329 14.35 11.79 -9.95
N VAL A 330 13.05 11.71 -10.20
CA VAL A 330 12.01 12.21 -9.30
C VAL A 330 11.41 11.03 -8.55
N ARG A 331 11.44 11.06 -7.22
CA ARG A 331 10.96 9.99 -6.34
C ARG A 331 9.78 10.43 -5.48
N SER A 332 8.72 9.65 -5.54
CA SER A 332 7.60 9.63 -4.61
C SER A 332 8.01 9.02 -3.28
N PHE A 333 7.28 9.37 -2.23
CA PHE A 333 7.44 8.80 -0.90
C PHE A 333 7.23 7.27 -0.88
N ASP A 334 6.30 6.75 -1.68
CA ASP A 334 6.05 5.32 -1.83
C ASP A 334 7.11 4.61 -2.69
N GLY A 335 8.29 5.21 -2.89
CA GLY A 335 9.37 4.64 -3.68
C GLY A 335 9.18 4.74 -5.19
N TYR A 336 8.05 5.26 -5.70
CA TYR A 336 7.83 5.41 -7.14
C TYR A 336 8.84 6.39 -7.71
N SER A 337 9.43 6.08 -8.86
CA SER A 337 10.37 6.99 -9.48
C SER A 337 10.24 7.03 -10.98
N GLN A 338 10.47 8.21 -11.53
CA GLN A 338 10.60 8.44 -12.96
C GLN A 338 11.90 9.15 -13.25
N GLU A 339 12.50 8.78 -14.38
CA GLU A 339 13.72 9.36 -14.90
C GLU A 339 13.39 10.34 -16.03
N PHE A 340 14.09 11.46 -16.06
CA PHE A 340 13.92 12.51 -17.05
C PHE A 340 15.27 12.97 -17.58
N SER A 341 15.32 13.21 -18.89
CA SER A 341 16.50 13.70 -19.58
C SER A 341 16.71 15.19 -19.32
N TYR A 342 17.90 15.70 -19.65
CA TYR A 342 18.16 17.13 -19.67
C TYR A 342 17.12 17.90 -20.50
N SER A 343 16.70 17.36 -21.65
CA SER A 343 15.72 17.98 -22.55
C SER A 343 14.33 18.13 -21.93
N ASN A 344 13.97 17.30 -20.96
CA ASN A 344 12.70 17.45 -20.22
C ASN A 344 12.70 18.67 -19.30
N ILE A 345 13.87 18.99 -18.73
CA ILE A 345 14.04 20.02 -17.71
C ILE A 345 14.39 21.36 -18.35
N TYR A 346 15.21 21.33 -19.39
CA TYR A 346 15.60 22.48 -20.21
C TYR A 346 15.15 22.28 -21.67
N PRO A 347 13.83 22.29 -21.94
CA PRO A 347 13.30 21.97 -23.25
C PRO A 347 13.69 23.02 -24.31
N ASN A 348 14.01 22.52 -25.50
CA ASN A 348 14.10 23.37 -26.69
C ASN A 348 12.70 23.87 -27.11
N THR A 349 12.64 24.78 -28.09
CA THR A 349 11.37 25.39 -28.53
C THR A 349 10.30 24.37 -28.94
N THR A 350 10.68 23.28 -29.60
CA THR A 350 9.74 22.24 -30.01
C THR A 350 9.16 21.51 -28.80
N TRP A 351 9.99 21.18 -27.81
CA TRP A 351 9.54 20.49 -26.60
C TRP A 351 8.72 21.41 -25.69
N VAL A 352 9.03 22.71 -25.67
CA VAL A 352 8.21 23.72 -24.97
C VAL A 352 6.79 23.77 -25.54
N GLU A 353 6.63 23.66 -26.86
CA GLU A 353 5.30 23.66 -27.50
C GLU A 353 4.49 22.39 -27.18
N ILE A 354 5.16 21.26 -26.91
CA ILE A 354 4.53 19.95 -26.70
C ILE A 354 4.29 19.65 -25.20
N GLN A 355 5.33 19.78 -24.37
CA GLN A 355 5.29 19.45 -22.94
C GLN A 355 4.96 20.66 -22.07
N GLY A 356 5.41 21.85 -22.49
CA GLY A 356 5.48 23.02 -21.63
C GLY A 356 6.45 22.85 -20.46
N PRO A 357 6.41 23.74 -19.46
CA PRO A 357 7.25 23.63 -18.28
C PRO A 357 6.90 22.39 -17.47
N MET A 358 7.93 21.75 -16.93
CA MET A 358 7.79 20.73 -15.89
C MET A 358 7.80 21.40 -14.53
N VAL A 359 6.78 21.12 -13.72
CA VAL A 359 6.50 21.85 -12.48
C VAL A 359 6.33 20.87 -11.32
N LEU A 360 6.97 21.16 -10.19
CA LEU A 360 6.60 20.59 -8.91
C LEU A 360 5.41 21.37 -8.36
N SER A 361 4.22 20.85 -8.57
CA SER A 361 2.96 21.46 -8.13
C SER A 361 2.76 21.26 -6.63
N TYR A 362 2.48 22.35 -5.91
CA TYR A 362 2.08 22.32 -4.49
C TYR A 362 0.62 22.77 -4.27
N ALA A 363 -0.11 23.09 -5.34
CA ALA A 363 -1.55 23.33 -5.27
C ALA A 363 -2.28 22.86 -6.53
N TYR A 364 -3.53 22.44 -6.38
CA TYR A 364 -4.41 21.97 -7.44
C TYR A 364 -5.82 22.55 -7.28
N ASN A 365 -6.32 23.26 -8.28
CA ASN A 365 -7.61 23.99 -8.23
C ASN A 365 -7.78 24.78 -6.92
N ASP A 366 -6.77 25.60 -6.59
CA ASP A 366 -6.67 26.41 -5.37
C ASP A 366 -6.60 25.62 -4.04
N THR A 367 -6.54 24.28 -4.09
CA THR A 367 -6.33 23.43 -2.92
C THR A 367 -4.83 23.24 -2.68
N SER A 368 -4.33 23.66 -1.53
CA SER A 368 -2.92 23.49 -1.12
C SER A 368 -2.59 22.03 -0.82
N ILE A 369 -1.31 21.62 -0.94
CA ILE A 369 -0.80 20.29 -0.58
C ILE A 369 -1.20 19.77 0.82
N LEU A 370 -1.48 20.67 1.77
CA LEU A 370 -1.95 20.27 3.10
C LEU A 370 -3.33 19.60 3.04
N ASP A 371 -4.15 19.99 2.05
CA ASP A 371 -5.51 19.51 1.83
C ASP A 371 -5.65 18.72 0.51
N TRP A 372 -4.62 18.74 -0.34
CA TRP A 372 -4.61 18.03 -1.61
C TRP A 372 -4.14 16.57 -1.41
N ALA A 373 -5.06 15.64 -1.68
CA ALA A 373 -4.85 14.22 -1.43
C ALA A 373 -3.62 13.60 -2.14
N ASP A 374 -3.16 14.16 -3.27
CA ASP A 374 -2.01 13.63 -4.03
C ASP A 374 -0.64 14.21 -3.59
N GLY A 375 -0.62 15.11 -2.61
CA GLY A 375 0.61 15.78 -2.14
C GLY A 375 1.30 16.60 -3.24
N MET A 376 2.60 16.89 -3.07
CA MET A 376 3.37 17.54 -4.15
C MET A 376 3.42 16.63 -5.36
N ARG A 377 3.23 17.19 -6.54
CA ARG A 377 3.10 16.40 -7.76
C ARG A 377 3.91 16.99 -8.90
N LEU A 378 4.62 16.14 -9.62
CA LEU A 378 5.24 16.49 -10.89
C LEU A 378 4.16 16.62 -11.96
N VAL A 379 4.13 17.75 -12.66
CA VAL A 379 3.15 18.01 -13.72
C VAL A 379 3.82 18.67 -14.92
N MET A 380 3.27 18.39 -16.11
CA MET A 380 3.60 19.08 -17.35
C MET A 380 2.47 20.06 -17.66
N ILE A 381 2.79 21.29 -18.06
CA ILE A 381 1.79 22.32 -18.37
C ILE A 381 1.89 22.72 -19.86
N PRO A 382 1.42 21.84 -20.78
CA PRO A 382 1.46 22.13 -22.21
C PRO A 382 0.52 23.29 -22.55
N ILE A 383 0.83 23.98 -23.66
CA ILE A 383 0.12 25.21 -24.08
C ILE A 383 -1.36 24.95 -24.36
N ASP A 384 -1.70 23.76 -24.84
CA ASP A 384 -3.07 23.34 -25.14
C ASP A 384 -3.81 22.74 -23.93
N GLY A 385 -3.13 22.58 -22.79
CA GLY A 385 -3.69 22.06 -21.54
C GLY A 385 -3.86 20.55 -21.47
N GLY A 386 -3.32 19.79 -22.43
CA GLY A 386 -3.38 18.32 -22.42
C GLY A 386 -2.04 17.66 -22.74
N PHE A 387 -1.51 16.87 -21.81
CA PHE A 387 -0.30 16.07 -22.01
C PHE A 387 -0.67 14.63 -22.40
N SER A 388 -0.71 14.36 -23.70
CA SER A 388 -1.13 13.08 -24.27
C SER A 388 -0.04 12.01 -24.22
N ASN A 389 -0.41 10.75 -24.48
CA ASN A 389 0.57 9.67 -24.66
C ASN A 389 1.50 9.95 -25.85
N THR A 390 1.02 10.65 -26.88
CA THR A 390 1.84 11.09 -28.02
C THR A 390 2.87 12.14 -27.58
N ASP A 391 2.45 13.13 -26.81
CA ASP A 391 3.32 14.20 -26.32
C ASP A 391 4.43 13.62 -25.43
N ALA A 392 4.06 12.70 -24.53
CA ALA A 392 5.01 12.00 -23.68
C ALA A 392 6.06 11.20 -24.49
N ASN A 393 5.66 10.53 -25.57
CA ASN A 393 6.60 9.83 -26.44
C ASN A 393 7.48 10.80 -27.26
N GLN A 394 6.92 11.92 -27.71
CA GLN A 394 7.67 12.95 -28.45
C GLN A 394 8.67 13.71 -27.57
N THR A 395 8.45 13.71 -26.26
CA THR A 395 9.25 14.41 -25.25
C THR A 395 9.91 13.45 -24.27
N SER A 396 10.24 12.23 -24.72
CA SER A 396 11.01 11.25 -23.95
C SER A 396 12.26 10.82 -24.73
N GLU A 397 13.38 10.72 -24.01
CA GLU A 397 14.61 10.09 -24.51
C GLU A 397 14.78 8.67 -23.95
N PHE A 398 14.01 8.29 -22.93
CA PHE A 398 14.08 7.00 -22.25
C PHE A 398 12.98 6.06 -22.73
N GLY A 399 13.13 5.55 -23.95
CA GLY A 399 12.23 4.53 -24.51
C GLY A 399 10.78 4.97 -24.66
N ASP A 400 9.93 4.00 -25.03
CA ASP A 400 8.51 4.25 -25.27
C ASP A 400 7.75 4.48 -23.95
N VAL A 401 7.00 5.58 -23.88
CA VAL A 401 6.14 5.91 -22.75
C VAL A 401 4.76 5.31 -22.97
N ILE A 402 4.40 4.31 -22.17
CA ILE A 402 3.10 3.62 -22.24
C ILE A 402 1.95 4.52 -21.75
N SER A 403 2.23 5.41 -20.80
CA SER A 403 1.23 6.35 -20.26
C SER A 403 1.87 7.67 -19.84
N ALA A 404 1.34 8.78 -20.36
CA ALA A 404 1.72 10.13 -19.94
C ALA A 404 1.50 10.33 -18.42
N GLY A 405 0.43 9.75 -17.88
CA GLY A 405 0.11 9.79 -16.46
C GLY A 405 1.15 9.13 -15.54
N ALA A 406 1.95 8.19 -16.04
CA ALA A 406 3.06 7.62 -15.26
C ALA A 406 4.14 8.70 -14.99
N LEU A 407 4.37 9.61 -15.93
CA LEU A 407 5.35 10.68 -15.76
C LEU A 407 4.94 11.71 -14.68
N TRP A 408 3.69 11.70 -14.22
CA TRP A 408 3.14 12.65 -13.26
C TRP A 408 3.23 12.13 -11.82
N VAL A 409 4.46 11.96 -11.34
CA VAL A 409 4.81 11.43 -10.01
C VAL A 409 4.06 12.20 -8.92
N ARG A 410 3.34 11.49 -8.04
CA ARG A 410 2.64 12.02 -6.86
C ARG A 410 3.52 11.91 -5.63
N PHE A 411 3.17 12.61 -4.55
CA PHE A 411 3.91 12.60 -3.29
C PHE A 411 5.42 12.78 -3.46
N VAL A 412 5.81 13.66 -4.37
CA VAL A 412 7.22 13.90 -4.69
C VAL A 412 7.95 14.31 -3.42
N SER A 413 8.97 13.52 -3.06
CA SER A 413 9.75 13.69 -1.84
C SER A 413 11.23 13.96 -2.12
N VAL A 414 11.74 13.44 -3.24
CA VAL A 414 13.13 13.66 -3.68
C VAL A 414 13.15 13.97 -5.16
N ILE A 415 13.96 14.96 -5.54
CA ILE A 415 14.35 15.27 -6.91
C ILE A 415 15.88 15.23 -6.94
N GLU A 416 16.48 14.35 -7.73
CA GLU A 416 17.91 14.05 -7.65
C GLU A 416 18.55 14.03 -9.04
N VAL A 417 19.67 14.73 -9.21
CA VAL A 417 20.50 14.68 -10.42
C VAL A 417 21.53 13.56 -10.27
N ILE A 418 21.54 12.63 -11.21
CA ILE A 418 22.51 11.53 -11.29
C ILE A 418 23.44 11.78 -12.47
N SER A 419 24.75 11.70 -12.21
CA SER A 419 25.79 11.85 -13.25
C SER A 419 25.65 10.75 -14.30
N GLY A 420 25.67 11.15 -15.57
CA GLY A 420 25.67 10.24 -16.73
C GLY A 420 27.02 9.68 -17.16
#